data_AF-A0A0W0GGM8-F1
#
_entry.id   AF-A0A0W0GGM8-F1
#
_cell.length_a   1.000
_cell.length_b   1.000
_cell.length_c   1.000
_cell.angle_alpha   90.00
_cell.angle_beta   90.00
_cell.angle_gamma   90.00
#
_symmetry.space_group_name_H-M   'P 1'
#
loop_
_entity.id
_entity.type
_entity.pdbx_description
1 polymer ?
#
loop_
_entity_poly.entity_id
_entity_poly.type
_entity_poly.pdbx_seq_one_letter_code
_entity_poly.pdbx_strand_id
1 'polypeptide(L)'
;MNGAPELLYEDTPPSAAGLVAAVLIFLVSADLLLGFLIPEILGIMAATAVLEAALFYFIVPRKYQIMSDRLRIRLGGPVKVDIPLATIREARPGRGAEAWVYWGLRLATSSRGIVEIVRRGGLDVVISPRDRETFLEQLNLAAAAAGGGSKTATIRLN
;
A
#
# COMPACT_ATOMS: atom_id res chain seq x y z
N MET A 1 16.41 10.09 -20.47
CA MET A 1 17.43 9.33 -19.72
C MET A 1 16.85 7.94 -19.47
N ASN A 2 17.38 6.91 -20.13
CA ASN A 2 16.91 5.52 -20.02
C ASN A 2 17.71 4.78 -18.93
N GLY A 3 17.54 5.19 -17.68
CA GLY A 3 18.00 4.43 -16.51
C GLY A 3 16.80 3.72 -15.90
N ALA A 4 16.98 2.46 -15.46
CA ALA A 4 15.96 1.83 -14.64
C ALA A 4 15.70 2.71 -13.41
N PRO A 5 14.43 2.92 -13.02
CA PRO A 5 14.10 3.76 -11.87
C PRO A 5 14.78 3.22 -10.61
N GLU A 6 15.49 4.10 -9.94
CA GLU A 6 16.32 3.81 -8.78
C GLU A 6 15.46 3.75 -7.53
N LEU A 7 15.75 2.81 -6.62
CA LEU A 7 15.10 2.72 -5.32
C LEU A 7 15.78 3.72 -4.36
N LEU A 8 15.03 4.72 -3.90
CA LEU A 8 15.53 5.75 -3.00
C LEU A 8 15.34 5.36 -1.53
N TYR A 9 14.19 4.75 -1.21
CA TYR A 9 13.84 4.35 0.15
C TYR A 9 12.89 3.15 0.14
N GLU A 10 13.04 2.26 1.11
CA GLU A 10 12.15 1.12 1.33
C GLU A 10 11.72 1.07 2.79
N ASP A 11 10.42 0.91 3.01
CA ASP A 11 9.85 0.64 4.32
C ASP A 11 8.91 -0.57 4.26
N THR A 12 8.65 -1.16 5.42
CA THR A 12 7.71 -2.26 5.61
C THR A 12 6.52 -1.78 6.41
N PRO A 13 5.31 -2.34 6.20
CA PRO A 13 4.22 -2.08 7.12
C PRO A 13 4.61 -2.53 8.53
N PRO A 14 4.17 -1.82 9.58
CA PRO A 14 4.34 -2.28 10.95
C PRO A 14 3.65 -3.64 11.11
N SER A 15 3.99 -4.36 12.19
CA SER A 15 3.55 -5.73 12.51
C SER A 15 2.03 -5.91 12.72
N ALA A 16 1.20 -5.04 12.17
CA ALA A 16 -0.22 -5.26 11.90
C ALA A 16 -0.53 -6.51 11.05
N ALA A 17 0.50 -7.18 10.52
CA ALA A 17 0.43 -8.59 10.18
C ALA A 17 -0.24 -9.43 11.29
N GLY A 18 -0.11 -9.08 12.58
CA GLY A 18 -0.73 -9.78 13.69
C GLY A 18 -2.26 -9.78 13.67
N LEU A 19 -2.91 -8.60 13.53
CA LEU A 19 -4.38 -8.53 13.52
C LEU A 19 -4.95 -9.12 12.23
N VAL A 20 -4.35 -8.79 11.09
CA VAL A 20 -4.78 -9.32 9.78
C VAL A 20 -4.59 -10.85 9.74
N ALA A 21 -3.48 -11.37 10.24
CA ALA A 21 -3.26 -12.81 10.35
C ALA A 21 -4.21 -13.44 11.38
N ALA A 22 -4.51 -12.79 12.50
CA ALA A 22 -5.46 -13.31 13.48
C ALA A 22 -6.87 -13.43 12.88
N VAL A 23 -7.32 -12.42 12.14
CA VAL A 23 -8.60 -12.47 11.41
C VAL A 23 -8.57 -13.58 10.37
N LEU A 24 -7.50 -13.69 9.58
CA LEU A 24 -7.38 -14.74 8.58
C LEU A 24 -7.36 -16.15 9.21
N ILE A 25 -6.59 -16.35 10.27
CA ILE A 25 -6.54 -17.62 11.01
C ILE A 25 -7.92 -17.96 11.56
N PHE A 26 -8.63 -16.98 12.12
CA PHE A 26 -9.98 -17.19 12.63
C PHE A 26 -10.95 -17.61 11.52
N LEU A 27 -10.97 -16.91 10.39
CA LEU A 27 -11.84 -17.23 9.26
C LEU A 27 -11.55 -18.63 8.69
N VAL A 28 -10.29 -18.91 8.38
CA VAL A 28 -9.85 -20.23 7.88
C VAL A 28 -10.19 -21.33 8.88
N SER A 29 -9.96 -21.10 10.18
CA SER A 29 -10.27 -22.11 11.20
C SER A 29 -11.78 -22.34 11.34
N ALA A 30 -12.59 -21.28 11.21
CA ALA A 30 -14.05 -21.38 11.26
C ALA A 30 -14.60 -22.17 10.08
N ASP A 31 -14.11 -21.93 8.86
CA ASP A 31 -14.48 -22.69 7.67
C ASP A 31 -14.15 -24.17 7.82
N LEU A 32 -12.92 -24.48 8.24
CA LEU A 32 -12.48 -25.86 8.42
C LEU A 32 -13.23 -26.56 9.54
N LEU A 33 -13.53 -25.87 10.64
CA LEU A 33 -14.36 -26.41 11.73
C LEU A 33 -15.78 -26.69 11.25
N LEU A 34 -16.38 -25.78 10.48
CA LEU A 34 -17.72 -25.98 9.93
C LEU A 34 -17.77 -27.16 8.96
N GLY A 35 -16.77 -27.27 8.07
CA GLY A 35 -16.61 -28.41 7.17
C GLY A 35 -16.37 -29.73 7.91
N PHE A 36 -15.69 -29.69 9.06
CA PHE A 36 -15.50 -30.87 9.91
C PHE A 36 -16.80 -31.30 10.61
N LEU A 37 -17.61 -30.34 11.07
CA LEU A 37 -18.90 -30.60 11.73
C LEU A 37 -19.99 -31.05 10.75
N ILE A 38 -19.90 -30.64 9.48
CA ILE A 38 -20.85 -30.95 8.40
C ILE A 38 -20.05 -31.51 7.21
N PRO A 39 -19.76 -32.83 7.19
CA PRO A 39 -18.87 -33.43 6.20
C PRO A 39 -19.29 -33.22 4.74
N GLU A 40 -20.58 -33.07 4.47
CA GLU A 40 -21.15 -32.84 3.14
C GLU A 40 -20.63 -31.55 2.48
N ILE A 41 -20.21 -30.56 3.27
CA ILE A 41 -19.71 -29.27 2.77
C ILE A 41 -18.19 -29.11 2.94
N LEU A 42 -17.48 -30.11 3.47
CA LEU A 42 -16.05 -30.02 3.76
C LEU A 42 -15.22 -29.54 2.56
N GLY A 43 -15.49 -30.09 1.37
CA GLY A 43 -14.78 -29.71 0.15
C GLY A 43 -15.00 -28.24 -0.23
N ILE A 44 -16.23 -27.74 -0.06
CA ILE A 44 -16.57 -26.33 -0.34
C ILE A 44 -15.89 -25.42 0.67
N MET A 45 -15.97 -25.75 1.97
CA MET A 45 -15.34 -24.96 3.04
C MET A 45 -13.82 -24.92 2.90
N ALA A 46 -13.19 -26.04 2.55
CA ALA A 46 -11.75 -26.06 2.28
C ALA A 46 -11.37 -25.19 1.07
N ALA A 47 -12.17 -25.20 0.00
CA ALA A 47 -11.96 -24.34 -1.16
C ALA A 47 -12.13 -22.86 -0.82
N THR A 48 -13.15 -22.52 -0.01
CA THR A 48 -13.36 -21.16 0.51
C THR A 48 -12.17 -20.69 1.33
N ALA A 49 -11.73 -21.48 2.31
CA ALA A 49 -10.58 -21.15 3.16
C ALA A 49 -9.30 -20.88 2.35
N VAL A 50 -9.05 -21.70 1.30
CA VAL A 50 -7.92 -21.48 0.38
C VAL A 50 -8.08 -20.18 -0.40
N LEU A 51 -9.28 -19.89 -0.90
CA LEU A 51 -9.58 -18.67 -1.64
C LEU A 51 -9.42 -17.42 -0.76
N GLU A 52 -9.89 -17.46 0.48
CA GLU A 52 -9.72 -16.38 1.45
C GLU A 52 -8.25 -16.13 1.75
N ALA A 53 -7.48 -17.18 2.05
CA ALA A 53 -6.05 -17.07 2.29
C ALA A 53 -5.31 -16.49 1.08
N ALA A 54 -5.67 -16.91 -0.14
CA ALA A 54 -5.14 -16.36 -1.37
C ALA A 54 -5.51 -14.87 -1.53
N LEU A 55 -6.75 -14.50 -1.28
CA LEU A 55 -7.21 -13.11 -1.37
C LEU A 55 -6.41 -12.21 -0.42
N PHE A 56 -6.31 -12.59 0.86
CA PHE A 56 -5.52 -11.87 1.85
C PHE A 56 -4.04 -11.77 1.44
N TYR A 57 -3.47 -12.85 0.90
CA TYR A 57 -2.11 -12.83 0.38
C TYR A 57 -1.93 -11.75 -0.69
N PHE A 58 -2.86 -11.60 -1.63
CA PHE A 58 -2.74 -10.66 -2.75
C PHE A 58 -3.07 -9.19 -2.42
N ILE A 59 -3.88 -8.92 -1.39
CA ILE A 59 -4.30 -7.54 -1.04
C ILE A 59 -3.43 -6.89 0.04
N VAL A 60 -2.78 -7.69 0.90
CA VAL A 60 -2.03 -7.15 2.04
C VAL A 60 -0.68 -6.59 1.59
N PRO A 61 -0.38 -5.31 1.89
CA PRO A 61 0.92 -4.73 1.59
C PRO A 61 2.05 -5.40 2.35
N ARG A 62 3.17 -5.60 1.65
CA ARG A 62 4.40 -6.19 2.20
C ARG A 62 5.55 -5.20 2.25
N LYS A 63 5.62 -4.29 1.28
CA LYS A 63 6.67 -3.27 1.18
C LYS A 63 6.15 -1.99 0.55
N TYR A 64 6.68 -0.86 1.00
CA TYR A 64 6.52 0.45 0.40
C TYR A 64 7.88 0.91 -0.11
N GLN A 65 7.97 1.20 -1.40
CA GLN A 65 9.22 1.52 -2.08
C GLN A 65 9.09 2.89 -2.74
N ILE A 66 9.85 3.87 -2.29
CA ILE A 66 9.95 5.17 -2.95
C ILE A 66 11.04 5.03 -4.01
N MET A 67 10.63 5.08 -5.27
CA MET A 67 11.52 5.09 -6.43
C MET A 67 11.72 6.52 -6.92
N SER A 68 12.71 6.73 -7.79
CA SER A 68 12.99 8.06 -8.36
C SER A 68 11.84 8.66 -9.18
N ASP A 69 10.92 7.84 -9.70
CA ASP A 69 9.81 8.26 -10.55
C ASP A 69 8.41 7.96 -9.96
N ARG A 70 8.31 7.03 -9.01
CA ARG A 70 7.03 6.56 -8.44
C ARG A 70 7.18 6.08 -7.01
N LEU A 71 6.08 6.10 -6.28
CA LEU A 71 5.88 5.25 -5.11
C LEU A 71 5.34 3.88 -5.57
N ARG A 72 5.99 2.81 -5.15
CA ARG A 72 5.60 1.42 -5.41
C ARG A 72 5.17 0.73 -4.13
N ILE A 73 3.95 0.22 -4.11
CA ILE A 73 3.43 -0.60 -3.02
C ILE A 73 3.46 -2.05 -3.50
N ARG A 74 4.29 -2.90 -2.87
CA ARG A 74 4.33 -4.33 -3.17
C ARG A 74 3.34 -5.07 -2.30
N LEU A 75 2.44 -5.82 -2.93
CA LEU A 75 1.49 -6.71 -2.29
C LEU A 75 2.07 -8.14 -2.31
N GLY A 76 1.25 -9.18 -2.11
CA GLY A 76 1.69 -10.56 -2.29
C GLY A 76 1.96 -10.94 -3.74
N GLY A 77 2.97 -11.81 -3.95
CA GLY A 77 3.30 -12.35 -5.26
C GLY A 77 3.81 -11.29 -6.25
N PRO A 78 3.39 -11.34 -7.53
CA PRO A 78 3.78 -10.35 -8.53
C PRO A 78 2.95 -9.05 -8.48
N VAL A 79 1.98 -8.96 -7.57
CA VAL A 79 1.04 -7.83 -7.52
C VAL A 79 1.72 -6.61 -6.90
N LYS A 80 1.60 -5.48 -7.59
CA LYS A 80 2.15 -4.18 -7.17
C LYS A 80 1.24 -3.05 -7.61
N VAL A 81 1.20 -1.99 -6.82
CA VAL A 81 0.53 -0.73 -7.14
C VAL A 81 1.60 0.33 -7.32
N ASP A 82 1.71 0.86 -8.53
CA ASP A 82 2.69 1.89 -8.88
C ASP A 82 1.97 3.25 -9.00
N ILE A 83 2.40 4.22 -8.18
CA ILE A 83 1.84 5.58 -8.09
C ILE A 83 2.91 6.57 -8.56
N PRO A 84 2.80 7.16 -9.76
CA PRO A 84 3.79 8.11 -10.26
C PRO A 84 3.89 9.33 -9.33
N LEU A 85 5.11 9.75 -8.99
CA LEU A 85 5.34 10.88 -8.06
C LEU A 85 4.73 12.18 -8.59
N ALA A 86 4.74 12.38 -9.91
CA ALA A 86 4.10 13.53 -10.56
C ALA A 86 2.58 13.64 -10.30
N THR A 87 1.93 12.53 -9.93
CA THR A 87 0.49 12.51 -9.59
C THR A 87 0.23 12.80 -8.12
N ILE A 88 1.25 12.78 -7.26
CA ILE A 88 1.10 13.05 -5.83
C ILE A 88 0.99 14.56 -5.64
N ARG A 89 -0.15 15.00 -5.09
CA ARG A 89 -0.37 16.40 -4.73
C ARG A 89 0.24 16.70 -3.37
N GLU A 90 0.01 15.80 -2.42
CA GLU A 90 0.39 15.96 -1.03
C GLU A 90 0.50 14.58 -0.37
N ALA A 91 1.46 14.41 0.52
CA ALA A 91 1.54 13.26 1.42
C ALA A 91 1.53 13.80 2.85
N ARG A 92 0.59 13.33 3.67
CA ARG A 92 0.37 13.86 5.02
C ARG A 92 0.03 12.76 6.03
N PRO A 93 0.24 13.00 7.33
CA PRO A 93 -0.25 12.10 8.36
C PRO A 93 -1.77 11.94 8.27
N GLY A 94 -2.24 10.69 8.17
CA GLY A 94 -3.67 10.40 8.13
C GLY A 94 -4.31 10.45 9.53
N ARG A 95 -5.51 11.01 9.63
CA ARG A 95 -6.35 10.93 10.85
C ARG A 95 -7.20 9.67 10.77
N GLY A 96 -6.92 8.68 11.63
CA GLY A 96 -7.36 7.29 11.45
C GLY A 96 -8.86 7.03 11.26
N ALA A 97 -9.74 7.93 11.73
CA ALA A 97 -11.20 7.75 11.79
C ALA A 97 -12.05 8.81 11.04
N GLU A 98 -11.49 9.91 10.53
CA GLU A 98 -12.27 11.01 9.92
C GLU A 98 -12.68 10.76 8.45
N ALA A 99 -12.44 9.56 7.90
CA ALA A 99 -12.58 9.28 6.48
C ALA A 99 -13.72 8.29 6.17
N TRP A 100 -14.94 8.55 6.66
CA TRP A 100 -16.14 7.83 6.20
C TRP A 100 -16.56 8.23 4.77
N VAL A 101 -15.94 9.29 4.23
CA VAL A 101 -16.03 9.71 2.82
C VAL A 101 -14.66 9.57 2.15
N TYR A 102 -14.00 8.42 2.34
CA TYR A 102 -12.72 8.13 1.67
C TYR A 102 -12.97 7.51 0.29
N TRP A 103 -12.89 8.31 -0.78
CA TRP A 103 -12.96 7.86 -2.17
C TRP A 103 -11.61 7.33 -2.67
N GLY A 104 -10.97 6.44 -1.91
CA GLY A 104 -9.61 5.99 -2.18
C GLY A 104 -9.33 4.53 -1.82
N LEU A 105 -8.15 4.05 -2.21
CA LEU A 105 -7.65 2.71 -1.88
C LEU A 105 -7.01 2.73 -0.48
N ARG A 106 -7.63 2.05 0.49
CA ARG A 106 -7.09 1.92 1.86
C ARG A 106 -6.32 0.62 2.00
N LEU A 107 -5.00 0.75 2.06
CA LEU A 107 -4.03 -0.32 2.27
C LEU A 107 -3.34 -0.24 3.64
N ALA A 108 -3.79 0.66 4.52
CA ALA A 108 -3.28 0.73 5.89
C ALA A 108 -3.68 -0.52 6.69
N THR A 109 -2.68 -1.29 7.12
CA THR A 109 -2.86 -2.47 7.96
C THR A 109 -2.90 -2.10 9.44
N SER A 110 -2.36 -0.93 9.83
CA SER A 110 -2.34 -0.42 11.19
C SER A 110 -3.11 0.88 11.34
N SER A 111 -3.67 1.10 12.53
CA SER A 111 -4.22 2.40 12.94
C SER A 111 -3.13 3.41 13.35
N ARG A 112 -1.90 2.94 13.55
CA ARG A 112 -0.72 3.77 13.87
C ARG A 112 0.10 4.06 12.61
N GLY A 113 0.73 5.22 12.56
CA GLY A 113 1.64 5.58 11.47
C GLY A 113 0.96 5.78 10.12
N ILE A 114 -0.33 6.14 10.10
CA ILE A 114 -1.09 6.30 8.86
C ILE A 114 -0.53 7.47 8.05
N VAL A 115 -0.33 7.22 6.76
CA VAL A 115 -0.01 8.22 5.74
C VAL A 115 -1.11 8.21 4.69
N GLU A 116 -1.64 9.40 4.42
CA GLU A 116 -2.57 9.65 3.33
C GLU A 116 -1.81 10.30 2.16
N ILE A 117 -1.97 9.71 0.98
CA ILE A 117 -1.37 10.16 -0.27
C ILE A 117 -2.48 10.70 -1.15
N VAL A 118 -2.57 12.03 -1.18
CA VAL A 118 -3.57 12.75 -1.97
C VAL A 118 -3.03 12.93 -3.39
N ARG A 119 -3.83 12.54 -4.37
CA ARG A 119 -3.41 12.56 -5.78
C ARG A 119 -4.14 13.63 -6.57
N ARG A 120 -3.47 14.18 -7.59
CA ARG A 120 -4.06 15.13 -8.55
C ARG A 120 -5.06 14.46 -9.51
N GLY A 121 -5.09 13.14 -9.54
CA GLY A 121 -6.02 12.31 -10.30
C GLY A 121 -5.92 10.84 -9.90
N GLY A 122 -7.01 10.09 -10.09
CA GLY A 122 -7.16 8.72 -9.60
C GLY A 122 -7.57 8.66 -8.12
N LEU A 123 -7.55 7.44 -7.57
CA LEU A 123 -7.91 7.18 -6.18
C LEU A 123 -6.77 7.59 -5.24
N ASP A 124 -7.12 8.32 -4.18
CA ASP A 124 -6.20 8.60 -3.07
C ASP A 124 -5.79 7.28 -2.40
N VAL A 125 -4.58 7.23 -1.84
CA VAL A 125 -4.06 6.00 -1.24
C VAL A 125 -3.68 6.22 0.21
N VAL A 126 -4.21 5.38 1.10
CA VAL A 126 -3.89 5.39 2.53
C VAL A 126 -3.08 4.15 2.86
N ILE A 127 -1.89 4.36 3.41
CA ILE A 127 -0.96 3.32 3.83
C ILE A 127 -0.55 3.52 5.28
N SER A 128 0.07 2.51 5.87
CA SER A 128 0.67 2.59 7.20
C SER A 128 2.12 2.12 7.11
N PRO A 129 3.08 3.01 6.78
CA PRO A 129 4.51 2.73 6.96
C PRO A 129 4.87 2.46 8.43
N ARG A 130 6.01 1.83 8.67
CA ARG A 130 6.50 1.55 10.03
C ARG A 130 7.11 2.80 10.65
N ASP A 131 7.85 3.58 9.86
CA ASP A 131 8.37 4.89 10.26
C ASP A 131 7.70 5.97 9.40
N ARG A 132 6.63 6.56 9.94
CA ARG A 132 5.81 7.53 9.21
C ARG A 132 6.60 8.79 8.87
N GLU A 133 7.36 9.28 9.83
CA GLU A 133 8.08 10.54 9.74
C GLU A 133 9.17 10.45 8.68
N THR A 134 10.02 9.41 8.75
CA THR A 134 11.05 9.16 7.75
C THR A 134 10.45 8.89 6.38
N PHE A 135 9.37 8.10 6.30
CA PHE A 135 8.69 7.83 5.03
C PHE A 135 8.17 9.11 4.37
N LEU A 136 7.52 10.00 5.14
CA LEU A 136 6.99 11.26 4.63
C LEU A 136 8.11 12.19 4.15
N GLU A 137 9.20 12.30 4.90
CA GLU A 137 10.37 13.10 4.53
C GLU A 137 10.93 12.64 3.18
N GLN A 138 11.22 11.33 3.05
CA GLN A 138 11.76 10.76 1.83
C GLN A 138 10.81 10.90 0.64
N LEU A 139 9.49 10.73 0.87
CA LEU A 139 8.49 10.87 -0.19
C LEU A 139 8.38 12.32 -0.68
N ASN A 140 8.44 13.29 0.23
CA ASN A 140 8.39 14.70 -0.11
C ASN A 140 9.65 15.14 -0.86
N LEU A 141 10.83 14.68 -0.44
CA LEU A 141 12.09 14.92 -1.15
C LEU A 141 12.04 14.36 -2.59
N ALA A 142 11.58 13.13 -2.75
CA ALA A 142 11.45 12.50 -4.06
C ALA A 142 10.41 13.20 -4.94
N ALA A 143 9.25 13.56 -4.39
CA ALA A 143 8.20 14.27 -5.13
C ALA A 143 8.64 15.69 -5.56
N ALA A 144 9.39 16.40 -4.72
CA ALA A 144 9.95 17.70 -5.06
C ALA A 144 11.00 17.59 -6.17
N ALA A 145 11.89 16.58 -6.10
CA ALA A 145 12.88 16.32 -7.16
C ALA A 145 12.21 15.97 -8.50
N ALA A 146 11.14 15.17 -8.47
CA ALA A 146 10.38 14.81 -9.67
C ALA A 146 9.56 15.98 -10.24
N GLY A 147 9.04 16.87 -9.39
CA GLY A 147 8.28 18.06 -9.80
C GLY A 147 9.15 19.24 -10.25
N GLY A 148 10.39 19.34 -9.76
CA GLY A 148 11.35 20.38 -10.11
C GLY A 148 12.02 20.22 -11.48
N GLY A 149 11.95 19.03 -12.09
CA GLY A 149 12.57 18.70 -13.38
C GLY A 149 11.89 19.30 -14.62
N SER A 150 10.73 19.97 -14.48
CA SER A 150 9.99 20.54 -15.62
C SER A 150 10.33 22.01 -15.93
N LYS A 151 11.31 22.64 -15.24
CA LYS A 151 11.66 24.07 -15.41
C LYS A 151 13.09 24.34 -15.88
N THR A 152 13.79 23.36 -16.46
CA THR A 152 15.08 23.62 -17.13
C THR A 152 14.87 23.65 -18.65
N ALA A 153 14.22 24.71 -19.13
CA ALA A 153 14.21 25.03 -20.56
C ALA A 153 14.65 26.48 -20.75
N THR A 154 15.93 26.60 -21.12
CA THR A 154 16.47 27.68 -21.95
C THR A 154 16.61 29.06 -21.27
N ILE A 155 17.70 29.24 -20.52
CA ILE A 155 18.36 30.56 -20.46
C ILE A 155 19.08 30.72 -21.81
N ARG A 156 18.45 31.43 -22.77
CA ARG A 156 19.20 32.02 -23.88
C ARG A 156 19.93 33.22 -23.31
N LEU A 157 21.24 33.13 -23.23
CA LEU A 157 22.11 34.30 -23.16
C LEU A 157 21.93 35.06 -24.48
N ASN A 158 21.57 36.33 -24.37
CA ASN A 158 21.74 37.35 -25.40
C ASN A 158 22.30 38.59 -24.72
#